data_AF-A0A354X1N2-F1
#
_entry.id   AF-A0A354X1N2-F1
#
_cell.length_a   1.000
_cell.length_b   1.000
_cell.length_c   1.000
_cell.angle_alpha   90.00
_cell.angle_beta   90.00
_cell.angle_gamma   90.00
#
_symmetry.space_group_name_H-M   'P 1'
#
loop_
_entity.id
_entity.type
_entity.pdbx_description
1 polymer ?
#
loop_
_entity_poly.entity_id
_entity_poly.type
_entity_poly.pdbx_seq_one_letter_code
_entity_poly.pdbx_strand_id
1 'polypeptide(L)'
;LRKHAEMLADAKVDVVFFDCTNGSLTWQDSYEALLKTWDQAQKDGVKVPKIAFMLPFGYSHYSLTSLRQLYRDVYNPGRYENLWFYWKGKPCIMAYPDNLSDSPEDKEIASFFTFRPGQPDYVSGPARNDQWGWLENYPQHGYIKTSDGAYEQVTVGVAQNAAPETKGHCSAFNLPGSQGRSFSKQNGFDPRVDGYLYGWNFQEQWDRAFELDPELVFVTGWNEFTAGQWLPKHGWTGDPFSFVDQFDWEHSRDIEPNKGWGDKGDVYYLQLIDNVRKFKGMSPPEKTSAPKTIQIGKSAEQWENVLPCYRHYKGNTFPRNHRGRNDTYYINNTGRNDIVLTKVARDDRSIYFYVEADEKLSPSSDRNWMMLLIDSDRDKSTGWYGYDFIINRQSPGKKKAVMEKNIGNRWEWQKIAECSYAVKDNHLEIKTDRAFLLLEDKDIDIEFKWNDNMQENGNIMDFYVNGDTAPGGRFNFVYTTTQ
;
A
#
# COMPACT_ATOMS: atom_id res chain seq x y z
N LEU A 1 7.14 -2.34 8.77
CA LEU A 1 6.56 -1.21 9.55
C LEU A 1 6.62 0.12 8.81
N ARG A 2 7.78 0.79 8.63
CA ARG A 2 7.81 2.10 7.90
C ARG A 2 7.30 1.96 6.45
N LYS A 3 7.83 0.98 5.71
CA LYS A 3 7.36 0.63 4.36
C LYS A 3 5.87 0.31 4.30
N HIS A 4 5.32 -0.32 5.35
CA HIS A 4 3.86 -0.53 5.45
C HIS A 4 3.11 0.79 5.58
N ALA A 5 3.62 1.73 6.40
CA ALA A 5 3.03 3.07 6.52
C ALA A 5 3.01 3.81 5.17
N GLU A 6 4.12 3.80 4.44
CA GLU A 6 4.25 4.42 3.11
C GLU A 6 3.28 3.79 2.11
N MET A 7 3.27 2.46 1.99
CA MET A 7 2.41 1.75 1.04
C MET A 7 0.93 1.95 1.35
N LEU A 8 0.53 1.82 2.61
CA LEU A 8 -0.86 2.02 3.00
C LEU A 8 -1.29 3.49 2.83
N ALA A 9 -0.39 4.45 3.04
CA ALA A 9 -0.64 5.86 2.73
C ALA A 9 -0.83 6.09 1.22
N ASP A 10 -0.01 5.48 0.37
CA ASP A 10 -0.11 5.60 -1.09
C ASP A 10 -1.36 4.91 -1.67
N ALA A 11 -1.79 3.83 -1.01
CA ALA A 11 -3.09 3.18 -1.24
C ALA A 11 -4.27 3.96 -0.67
N LYS A 12 -4.03 5.06 0.06
CA LYS A 12 -5.03 5.86 0.76
C LYS A 12 -5.85 5.06 1.78
N VAL A 13 -5.25 4.13 2.52
CA VAL A 13 -5.92 3.45 3.62
C VAL A 13 -6.05 4.42 4.80
N ASP A 14 -7.26 4.59 5.36
CA ASP A 14 -7.47 5.56 6.45
C ASP A 14 -7.11 4.99 7.83
N VAL A 15 -7.30 3.69 8.02
CA VAL A 15 -7.16 3.03 9.32
C VAL A 15 -6.72 1.59 9.16
N VAL A 16 -5.85 1.13 10.06
CA VAL A 16 -5.54 -0.29 10.28
C VAL A 16 -6.07 -0.74 11.62
N PHE A 17 -6.74 -1.90 11.63
CA PHE A 17 -7.21 -2.54 12.85
C PHE A 17 -6.22 -3.63 13.27
N PHE A 18 -5.71 -3.54 14.49
CA PHE A 18 -4.94 -4.63 15.09
C PHE A 18 -5.89 -5.76 15.47
N ASP A 19 -5.64 -6.94 14.92
CA ASP A 19 -6.37 -8.15 15.30
C ASP A 19 -5.88 -8.63 16.68
N CYS A 20 -6.72 -8.39 17.70
CA CYS A 20 -6.55 -8.84 19.08
C CYS A 20 -7.67 -9.81 19.48
N THR A 21 -8.17 -10.60 18.52
CA THR A 21 -9.32 -11.49 18.74
C THR A 21 -8.94 -12.80 19.45
N ASN A 22 -7.65 -13.14 19.52
CA ASN A 22 -7.15 -14.38 20.15
C ASN A 22 -7.02 -14.25 21.68
N GLY A 23 -8.11 -14.51 22.39
CA GLY A 23 -8.13 -14.44 23.85
C GLY A 23 -7.92 -13.00 24.34
N SER A 24 -7.07 -12.79 25.34
CA SER A 24 -6.77 -11.45 25.88
C SER A 24 -5.50 -10.83 25.30
N LEU A 25 -4.93 -11.40 24.22
CA LEU A 25 -3.68 -10.93 23.64
C LEU A 25 -3.90 -9.62 22.88
N THR A 26 -3.21 -8.56 23.30
CA THR A 26 -3.22 -7.24 22.65
C THR A 26 -2.00 -7.02 21.75
N TRP A 27 -1.03 -7.94 21.76
CA TRP A 27 0.22 -7.85 20.99
C TRP A 27 1.06 -6.58 21.27
N GLN A 28 1.24 -6.24 22.55
CA GLN A 28 1.93 -5.02 23.00
C GLN A 28 3.24 -4.72 22.26
N ASP A 29 4.17 -5.65 22.23
CA ASP A 29 5.46 -5.43 21.55
C ASP A 29 5.29 -5.04 20.07
N SER A 30 4.25 -5.55 19.41
CA SER A 30 3.97 -5.29 18.00
C SER A 30 3.32 -3.92 17.78
N TYR A 31 2.30 -3.56 18.56
CA TYR A 31 1.71 -2.22 18.42
C TYR A 31 2.66 -1.12 18.89
N GLU A 32 3.52 -1.37 19.90
CA GLU A 32 4.51 -0.39 20.34
C GLU A 32 5.54 -0.10 19.25
N ALA A 33 6.06 -1.16 18.61
CA ALA A 33 6.98 -1.01 17.48
C ALA A 33 6.33 -0.25 16.31
N LEU A 34 5.05 -0.54 16.03
CA LEU A 34 4.31 0.13 14.97
C LEU A 34 4.05 1.60 15.31
N LEU A 35 3.49 1.91 16.49
CA LEU A 35 3.18 3.27 16.93
C LEU A 35 4.43 4.16 16.88
N LYS A 36 5.55 3.68 17.43
CA LYS A 36 6.83 4.41 17.38
C LYS A 36 7.29 4.66 15.93
N THR A 37 7.19 3.64 15.08
CA THR A 37 7.65 3.75 13.68
C THR A 37 6.76 4.67 12.86
N TRP A 38 5.44 4.59 13.04
CA TRP A 38 4.45 5.36 12.29
C TRP A 38 4.37 6.82 12.77
N ASP A 39 4.60 7.08 14.05
CA ASP A 39 4.76 8.44 14.57
C ASP A 39 5.96 9.15 13.94
N GLN A 40 7.10 8.44 13.81
CA GLN A 40 8.26 8.99 13.10
C GLN A 40 7.96 9.18 11.61
N ALA A 41 7.36 8.20 10.94
CA ALA A 41 6.96 8.33 9.54
C ALA A 41 6.02 9.51 9.30
N GLN A 42 5.06 9.76 10.20
CA GLN A 42 4.16 10.91 10.12
C GLN A 42 4.91 12.24 10.23
N LYS A 43 5.87 12.35 11.14
CA LYS A 43 6.74 13.55 11.28
C LYS A 43 7.59 13.80 10.04
N ASP A 44 7.95 12.74 9.32
CA ASP A 44 8.69 12.80 8.05
C ASP A 44 7.77 13.07 6.83
N GLY A 45 6.46 13.27 7.06
CA GLY A 45 5.49 13.66 6.04
C GLY A 45 4.65 12.52 5.45
N VAL A 46 4.83 11.27 5.90
CA VAL A 46 3.97 10.16 5.48
C VAL A 46 2.56 10.39 6.01
N LYS A 47 1.55 10.28 5.15
CA LYS A 47 0.13 10.32 5.54
C LYS A 47 -0.29 8.97 6.11
N VAL A 48 0.35 8.56 7.20
CA VAL A 48 0.14 7.24 7.81
C VAL A 48 -1.34 7.00 8.11
N PRO A 49 -1.84 5.76 7.91
CA PRO A 49 -3.16 5.39 8.38
C PRO A 49 -3.27 5.60 9.89
N LYS A 50 -4.50 5.83 10.36
CA LYS A 50 -4.85 5.78 11.76
C LYS A 50 -4.87 4.34 12.27
N ILE A 51 -5.03 4.18 13.58
CA ILE A 51 -4.97 2.89 14.26
C ILE A 51 -6.21 2.71 15.12
N ALA A 52 -6.78 1.52 15.03
CA ALA A 52 -7.82 1.00 15.91
C ALA A 52 -7.52 -0.45 16.30
N PHE A 53 -8.30 -1.01 17.23
CA PHE A 53 -8.16 -2.38 17.69
C PHE A 53 -9.47 -3.14 17.48
N MET A 54 -9.34 -4.41 17.11
CA MET A 54 -10.42 -5.37 17.02
C MET A 54 -10.24 -6.43 18.10
N LEU A 55 -11.23 -6.55 18.98
CA LEU A 55 -11.21 -7.43 20.14
C LEU A 55 -12.08 -8.67 19.89
N PRO A 56 -12.03 -9.71 20.74
CA PRO A 56 -12.79 -10.94 20.54
C PRO A 56 -14.25 -10.67 20.24
N PHE A 57 -14.78 -11.42 19.27
CA PHE A 57 -16.12 -11.22 18.68
C PHE A 57 -17.26 -11.71 19.58
N GLY A 58 -17.30 -11.23 20.82
CA GLY A 58 -18.36 -11.48 21.76
C GLY A 58 -18.03 -10.97 23.16
N TYR A 59 -19.06 -10.87 24.00
CA TYR A 59 -18.87 -10.57 25.40
C TYR A 59 -18.20 -11.76 26.11
N SER A 60 -17.00 -11.53 26.65
CA SER A 60 -16.20 -12.54 27.34
C SER A 60 -15.21 -11.87 28.29
N HIS A 61 -14.74 -12.63 29.28
CA HIS A 61 -13.66 -12.19 30.18
C HIS A 61 -12.40 -11.76 29.40
N TYR A 62 -12.10 -12.42 28.29
CA TYR A 62 -10.96 -12.09 27.42
C TYR A 62 -11.11 -10.72 26.75
N SER A 63 -12.29 -10.41 26.21
CA SER A 63 -12.60 -9.10 25.61
C SER A 63 -12.55 -7.98 26.65
N LEU A 64 -13.09 -8.20 27.87
CA LEU A 64 -12.99 -7.23 28.96
C LEU A 64 -11.55 -6.94 29.37
N THR A 65 -10.72 -7.99 29.46
CA THR A 65 -9.34 -7.90 29.91
C THR A 65 -8.49 -7.11 28.91
N SER A 66 -8.59 -7.44 27.63
CA SER A 66 -7.88 -6.74 26.55
C SER A 66 -8.36 -5.29 26.40
N LEU A 67 -9.66 -5.02 26.53
CA LEU A 67 -10.22 -3.66 26.49
C LEU A 67 -9.65 -2.76 27.58
N ARG A 68 -9.67 -3.22 28.85
CA ARG A 68 -9.09 -2.46 29.97
C ARG A 68 -7.59 -2.27 29.82
N GLN A 69 -6.88 -3.29 29.35
CA GLN A 69 -5.45 -3.19 29.11
C GLN A 69 -5.15 -2.10 28.07
N LEU A 70 -5.78 -2.14 26.90
CA LEU A 70 -5.59 -1.11 25.87
C LEU A 70 -5.95 0.28 26.37
N TYR A 71 -7.04 0.41 27.14
CA TYR A 71 -7.41 1.68 27.74
C TYR A 71 -6.28 2.23 28.63
N ARG A 72 -5.75 1.42 29.55
CA ARG A 72 -4.68 1.82 30.47
C ARG A 72 -3.35 2.09 29.77
N ASP A 73 -3.01 1.27 28.77
CA ASP A 73 -1.67 1.27 28.18
C ASP A 73 -1.52 2.30 27.05
N VAL A 74 -2.62 2.62 26.34
CA VAL A 74 -2.60 3.46 25.13
C VAL A 74 -3.46 4.71 25.30
N TYR A 75 -4.74 4.53 25.60
CA TYR A 75 -5.73 5.59 25.45
C TYR A 75 -5.79 6.57 26.64
N ASN A 76 -5.96 6.07 27.86
CA ASN A 76 -5.97 6.89 29.07
C ASN A 76 -4.71 7.77 29.24
N PRO A 77 -3.48 7.28 28.98
CA PRO A 77 -2.29 8.11 29.05
C PRO A 77 -2.08 9.04 27.84
N GLY A 78 -2.96 9.03 26.83
CA GLY A 78 -2.82 9.90 25.64
C GLY A 78 -1.69 9.50 24.70
N ARG A 79 -1.27 8.23 24.72
CA ARG A 79 -0.08 7.81 23.95
C ARG A 79 -0.40 7.71 22.47
N TYR A 80 0.37 8.44 21.67
CA TYR A 80 0.24 8.49 20.21
C TYR A 80 -1.16 8.90 19.73
N GLU A 81 -1.79 9.87 20.41
CA GLU A 81 -3.13 10.36 20.07
C GLU A 81 -3.26 10.82 18.60
N ASN A 82 -2.17 11.34 18.02
CA ASN A 82 -2.07 11.69 16.60
C ASN A 82 -2.31 10.52 15.64
N LEU A 83 -2.20 9.27 16.11
CA LEU A 83 -2.41 8.05 15.33
C LEU A 83 -3.76 7.39 15.59
N TRP A 84 -4.55 7.83 16.59
CA TRP A 84 -5.82 7.18 16.89
C TRP A 84 -6.84 7.39 15.77
N PHE A 85 -7.62 6.34 15.49
CA PHE A 85 -8.77 6.46 14.62
C PHE A 85 -9.97 6.97 15.40
N TYR A 86 -10.47 8.14 15.02
CA TYR A 86 -11.68 8.73 15.58
C TYR A 86 -12.86 8.44 14.67
N TRP A 87 -13.95 7.94 15.26
CA TRP A 87 -15.20 7.69 14.55
C TRP A 87 -16.37 8.30 15.31
N LYS A 88 -17.21 9.08 14.61
CA LYS A 88 -18.35 9.81 15.18
C LYS A 88 -17.99 10.61 16.46
N GLY A 89 -16.80 11.23 16.45
CA GLY A 89 -16.35 12.17 17.48
C GLY A 89 -15.54 11.58 18.64
N LYS A 90 -15.33 10.27 18.71
CA LYS A 90 -14.54 9.60 19.76
C LYS A 90 -13.57 8.58 19.17
N PRO A 91 -12.52 8.16 19.91
CA PRO A 91 -11.70 7.03 19.50
C PRO A 91 -12.57 5.79 19.22
N CYS A 92 -12.30 5.11 18.11
CA CYS A 92 -13.08 3.95 17.69
C CYS A 92 -12.44 2.65 18.15
N ILE A 93 -13.25 1.69 18.58
CA ILE A 93 -12.79 0.33 18.87
C ILE A 93 -13.84 -0.70 18.42
N MET A 94 -13.37 -1.76 17.76
CA MET A 94 -14.24 -2.86 17.36
C MET A 94 -14.32 -3.89 18.50
N ALA A 95 -15.21 -3.63 19.46
CA ALA A 95 -15.34 -4.40 20.71
C ALA A 95 -16.77 -4.39 21.23
N TYR A 96 -17.11 -5.36 22.08
CA TYR A 96 -18.40 -5.45 22.75
C TYR A 96 -18.39 -4.65 24.07
N PRO A 97 -19.19 -3.56 24.20
CA PRO A 97 -19.30 -2.81 25.44
C PRO A 97 -20.07 -3.58 26.52
N ASP A 98 -20.81 -4.64 26.15
CA ASP A 98 -21.65 -5.47 27.03
C ASP A 98 -20.85 -6.15 28.17
N ASN A 99 -19.51 -6.16 28.08
CA ASN A 99 -18.62 -6.65 29.13
C ASN A 99 -18.39 -5.66 30.28
N LEU A 100 -18.67 -4.37 30.07
CA LEU A 100 -18.35 -3.30 30.99
C LEU A 100 -19.31 -3.32 32.18
N SER A 101 -18.75 -3.21 33.39
CA SER A 101 -19.50 -3.17 34.64
C SER A 101 -19.78 -1.73 35.09
N ASP A 102 -20.37 -1.59 36.28
CA ASP A 102 -20.61 -0.30 36.93
C ASP A 102 -19.38 0.31 37.62
N SER A 103 -18.21 -0.30 37.49
CA SER A 103 -16.97 0.22 38.07
C SER A 103 -16.60 1.60 37.48
N PRO A 104 -15.92 2.48 38.24
CA PRO A 104 -15.56 3.81 37.74
C PRO A 104 -14.77 3.79 36.43
N GLU A 105 -13.80 2.86 36.32
CA GLU A 105 -12.99 2.70 35.11
C GLU A 105 -13.84 2.23 33.91
N ASP A 106 -14.73 1.27 34.11
CA ASP A 106 -15.56 0.76 33.00
C ASP A 106 -16.55 1.81 32.49
N LYS A 107 -17.07 2.67 33.39
CA LYS A 107 -17.91 3.81 33.01
C LYS A 107 -17.15 4.84 32.18
N GLU A 108 -15.88 5.05 32.53
CA GLU A 108 -14.97 5.90 31.77
C GLU A 108 -14.73 5.31 30.37
N ILE A 109 -14.37 4.03 30.29
CA ILE A 109 -14.18 3.29 29.04
C ILE A 109 -15.44 3.33 28.17
N ALA A 110 -16.61 3.06 28.75
CA ALA A 110 -17.90 3.10 28.04
C ALA A 110 -18.18 4.48 27.42
N SER A 111 -17.76 5.54 28.10
CA SER A 111 -17.95 6.92 27.66
C SER A 111 -16.86 7.39 26.68
N PHE A 112 -15.67 6.80 26.74
CA PHE A 112 -14.50 7.21 25.98
C PHE A 112 -14.57 6.79 24.52
N PHE A 113 -15.00 5.56 24.23
CA PHE A 113 -14.98 5.03 22.86
C PHE A 113 -16.30 5.19 22.10
N THR A 114 -16.19 5.25 20.78
CA THR A 114 -17.23 4.77 19.87
C THR A 114 -17.04 3.27 19.69
N PHE A 115 -17.97 2.48 20.24
CA PHE A 115 -17.96 1.02 20.10
C PHE A 115 -18.62 0.57 18.80
N ARG A 116 -18.01 -0.43 18.16
CA ARG A 116 -18.56 -1.18 17.02
C ARG A 116 -18.35 -2.66 17.26
N PRO A 117 -19.29 -3.37 17.92
CA PRO A 117 -19.12 -4.80 18.14
C PRO A 117 -18.93 -5.55 16.83
N GLY A 118 -17.98 -6.49 16.78
CA GLY A 118 -17.70 -7.22 15.55
C GLY A 118 -18.63 -8.42 15.34
N GLN A 119 -19.13 -8.59 14.12
CA GLN A 119 -19.81 -9.79 13.63
C GLN A 119 -18.81 -10.68 12.86
N PRO A 120 -18.46 -11.87 13.38
CA PRO A 120 -17.47 -12.76 12.78
C PRO A 120 -17.99 -13.64 11.63
N ASP A 121 -19.30 -13.85 11.53
CA ASP A 121 -19.88 -14.83 10.62
C ASP A 121 -19.98 -14.33 9.17
N TYR A 122 -19.81 -15.25 8.22
CA TYR A 122 -19.66 -14.91 6.81
C TYR A 122 -20.98 -14.80 6.04
N VAL A 123 -22.12 -15.16 6.66
CA VAL A 123 -23.42 -15.23 5.97
C VAL A 123 -24.59 -14.62 6.76
N SER A 124 -24.46 -14.41 8.07
CA SER A 124 -25.59 -14.03 8.92
C SER A 124 -25.91 -12.53 8.94
N GLY A 125 -24.97 -11.67 8.53
CA GLY A 125 -25.14 -10.21 8.61
C GLY A 125 -25.24 -9.68 10.05
N PRO A 126 -25.59 -8.38 10.22
CA PRO A 126 -25.70 -7.76 11.53
C PRO A 126 -26.85 -8.34 12.37
N ALA A 127 -26.54 -8.80 13.58
CA ALA A 127 -27.53 -9.21 14.59
C ALA A 127 -27.92 -8.05 15.53
N ARG A 128 -27.22 -6.91 15.43
CA ARG A 128 -27.44 -5.69 16.21
C ARG A 128 -27.33 -4.46 15.32
N ASN A 129 -27.88 -3.34 15.77
CA ASN A 129 -27.88 -2.08 15.02
C ASN A 129 -26.59 -1.26 15.16
N ASP A 130 -25.62 -1.73 15.95
CA ASP A 130 -24.34 -1.08 16.24
C ASP A 130 -23.12 -1.90 15.78
N GLN A 131 -23.34 -3.04 15.11
CA GLN A 131 -22.27 -3.95 14.69
C GLN A 131 -21.58 -3.52 13.39
N TRP A 132 -20.30 -3.87 13.28
CA TRP A 132 -19.57 -3.96 12.02
C TRP A 132 -19.23 -5.41 11.71
N GLY A 133 -19.12 -5.75 10.43
CA GLY A 133 -18.68 -7.07 9.97
C GLY A 133 -17.16 -7.16 9.92
N TRP A 134 -16.63 -8.38 10.08
CA TRP A 134 -15.20 -8.67 9.87
C TRP A 134 -14.90 -9.13 8.43
N LEU A 135 -15.59 -10.17 7.97
CA LEU A 135 -15.42 -10.80 6.67
C LEU A 135 -16.75 -11.46 6.26
N GLU A 136 -17.15 -11.38 4.99
CA GLU A 136 -18.36 -12.05 4.49
C GLU A 136 -18.17 -12.67 3.11
N ASN A 137 -19.03 -13.64 2.80
CA ASN A 137 -19.17 -14.16 1.44
C ASN A 137 -20.01 -13.20 0.59
N TYR A 138 -19.84 -13.27 -0.73
CA TYR A 138 -20.69 -12.51 -1.64
C TYR A 138 -22.13 -13.11 -1.72
N PRO A 139 -23.19 -12.27 -1.79
CA PRO A 139 -23.16 -10.82 -1.61
C PRO A 139 -23.06 -10.43 -0.13
N GLN A 140 -22.25 -9.42 0.18
CA GLN A 140 -22.10 -8.92 1.54
C GLN A 140 -23.31 -8.08 1.96
N HIS A 141 -23.52 -8.03 3.27
CA HIS A 141 -24.48 -7.17 3.94
C HIS A 141 -23.88 -5.77 4.18
N GLY A 142 -24.76 -4.78 4.22
CA GLY A 142 -24.43 -3.48 4.77
C GLY A 142 -24.66 -3.46 6.29
N TYR A 143 -23.69 -2.92 7.02
CA TYR A 143 -23.67 -2.83 8.46
C TYR A 143 -24.00 -1.40 8.91
N ILE A 144 -24.90 -1.29 9.89
CA ILE A 144 -25.47 -0.04 10.43
C ILE A 144 -26.07 0.83 9.32
N LYS A 145 -27.40 0.78 9.19
CA LYS A 145 -28.09 1.62 8.21
C LYS A 145 -28.04 3.09 8.66
N THR A 146 -27.55 3.97 7.80
CA THR A 146 -27.50 5.42 8.04
C THR A 146 -28.86 6.06 7.78
N SER A 147 -29.06 7.29 8.26
CA SER A 147 -30.35 7.99 8.16
C SER A 147 -30.81 8.30 6.74
N ASP A 148 -29.86 8.43 5.80
CA ASP A 148 -30.09 8.62 4.36
C ASP A 148 -30.33 7.29 3.62
N GLY A 149 -30.25 6.16 4.32
CA GLY A 149 -30.55 4.83 3.79
C GLY A 149 -29.34 4.06 3.26
N ALA A 150 -28.15 4.65 3.29
CA ALA A 150 -26.88 3.97 3.03
C ALA A 150 -26.45 3.12 4.25
N TYR A 151 -25.19 2.69 4.25
CA TYR A 151 -24.62 1.87 5.33
C TYR A 151 -23.36 2.52 5.87
N GLU A 152 -23.08 2.31 7.15
CA GLU A 152 -21.84 2.78 7.74
C GLU A 152 -20.66 1.94 7.25
N GLN A 153 -20.85 0.61 7.12
CA GLN A 153 -19.75 -0.29 6.78
C GLN A 153 -20.16 -1.46 5.87
N VAL A 154 -19.26 -1.88 4.99
CA VAL A 154 -19.31 -3.16 4.23
C VAL A 154 -17.94 -3.84 4.32
N THR A 155 -17.92 -5.18 4.41
CA THR A 155 -16.68 -5.95 4.40
C THR A 155 -16.27 -6.30 2.98
N VAL A 156 -14.97 -6.38 2.73
CA VAL A 156 -14.41 -6.87 1.48
C VAL A 156 -13.28 -7.83 1.82
N GLY A 157 -13.41 -9.10 1.42
CA GLY A 157 -12.35 -10.08 1.57
C GLY A 157 -11.68 -10.43 0.25
N VAL A 158 -10.37 -10.61 0.25
CA VAL A 158 -9.65 -11.15 -0.93
C VAL A 158 -9.91 -12.66 -1.10
N ALA A 159 -10.21 -13.37 -0.01
CA ALA A 159 -10.60 -14.78 0.04
C ALA A 159 -11.48 -15.03 1.27
N GLN A 160 -12.25 -16.11 1.26
CA GLN A 160 -12.99 -16.58 2.43
C GLN A 160 -12.67 -18.05 2.68
N ASN A 161 -12.24 -18.39 3.88
CA ASN A 161 -12.12 -19.77 4.35
C ASN A 161 -13.52 -20.32 4.63
N ALA A 162 -14.30 -20.43 3.57
CA ALA A 162 -15.67 -20.87 3.52
C ALA A 162 -15.77 -21.92 2.43
N ALA A 163 -16.53 -22.98 2.66
CA ALA A 163 -16.72 -24.03 1.69
C ALA A 163 -18.22 -24.36 1.51
N PRO A 164 -18.63 -24.94 0.37
CA PRO A 164 -20.00 -25.42 0.18
C PRO A 164 -20.46 -26.38 1.27
N GLU A 165 -19.56 -27.24 1.77
CA GLU A 165 -19.86 -28.21 2.83
C GLU A 165 -20.20 -27.55 4.17
N THR A 166 -19.64 -26.37 4.46
CA THR A 166 -19.97 -25.57 5.64
C THR A 166 -21.08 -24.57 5.37
N LYS A 167 -21.76 -24.67 4.22
CA LYS A 167 -22.80 -23.73 3.78
C LYS A 167 -22.32 -22.27 3.76
N GLY A 168 -21.04 -22.06 3.49
CA GLY A 168 -20.41 -20.75 3.49
C GLY A 168 -19.96 -20.24 4.86
N HIS A 169 -20.19 -20.98 5.94
CA HIS A 169 -19.62 -20.61 7.24
C HIS A 169 -18.11 -20.88 7.29
N CYS A 170 -17.42 -20.22 8.23
CA CYS A 170 -16.00 -20.38 8.47
C CYS A 170 -15.60 -21.86 8.59
N SER A 171 -14.58 -22.24 7.84
CA SER A 171 -14.06 -23.58 7.69
C SER A 171 -12.54 -23.53 7.59
N ALA A 172 -11.88 -24.69 7.51
CA ALA A 172 -10.47 -24.70 7.17
C ALA A 172 -10.27 -24.43 5.67
N PHE A 173 -9.26 -23.62 5.32
CA PHE A 173 -8.95 -23.27 3.93
C PHE A 173 -8.50 -24.48 3.10
N ASN A 174 -7.90 -25.48 3.73
CA ASN A 174 -7.47 -26.70 3.03
C ASN A 174 -8.60 -27.73 2.85
N LEU A 175 -9.86 -27.38 3.13
CA LEU A 175 -11.01 -28.22 2.81
C LEU A 175 -11.35 -28.13 1.32
N PRO A 176 -11.84 -29.22 0.69
CA PRO A 176 -12.20 -29.20 -0.72
C PRO A 176 -13.24 -28.14 -1.08
N GLY A 177 -12.95 -27.36 -2.13
CA GLY A 177 -13.88 -26.34 -2.63
C GLY A 177 -13.99 -25.09 -1.76
N SER A 178 -13.01 -24.84 -0.89
CA SER A 178 -12.87 -23.57 -0.18
C SER A 178 -12.74 -22.40 -1.17
N GLN A 179 -13.30 -21.26 -0.79
CA GLN A 179 -13.49 -20.10 -1.67
C GLN A 179 -12.27 -19.17 -1.58
N GLY A 180 -11.20 -19.57 -2.26
CA GLY A 180 -9.95 -18.81 -2.38
C GLY A 180 -10.05 -17.57 -3.27
N ARG A 181 -8.90 -16.98 -3.59
CA ARG A 181 -8.78 -15.72 -4.33
C ARG A 181 -9.30 -15.77 -5.76
N SER A 182 -9.29 -16.95 -6.38
CA SER A 182 -9.78 -17.19 -7.75
C SER A 182 -11.29 -17.43 -7.83
N PHE A 183 -11.96 -17.68 -6.70
CA PHE A 183 -13.39 -17.97 -6.68
C PHE A 183 -14.23 -16.68 -6.78
N SER A 184 -15.27 -16.68 -7.58
CA SER A 184 -16.37 -15.70 -7.49
C SER A 184 -17.69 -16.45 -7.57
N LYS A 185 -18.74 -15.95 -6.90
CA LYS A 185 -20.07 -16.56 -6.98
C LYS A 185 -20.62 -16.52 -8.40
N GLN A 186 -20.33 -15.46 -9.14
CA GLN A 186 -20.80 -15.27 -10.51
C GLN A 186 -20.10 -16.20 -11.51
N ASN A 187 -18.78 -16.41 -11.38
CA ASN A 187 -18.00 -17.13 -12.40
C ASN A 187 -17.45 -18.49 -11.94
N GLY A 188 -17.62 -18.85 -10.67
CA GLY A 188 -16.93 -19.99 -10.06
C GLY A 188 -15.43 -19.71 -9.89
N PHE A 189 -14.61 -20.76 -9.98
CA PHE A 189 -13.15 -20.65 -9.91
C PHE A 189 -12.56 -20.24 -11.26
N ASP A 190 -11.61 -19.30 -11.25
CA ASP A 190 -10.83 -18.95 -12.44
C ASP A 190 -10.11 -20.20 -12.99
N PRO A 191 -10.36 -20.61 -14.25
CA PRO A 191 -9.79 -21.84 -14.80
C PRO A 191 -8.29 -21.74 -15.14
N ARG A 192 -7.66 -20.56 -15.02
CA ARG A 192 -6.24 -20.38 -15.28
C ARG A 192 -5.40 -21.07 -14.19
N VAL A 193 -4.26 -21.63 -14.58
CA VAL A 193 -3.31 -22.24 -13.64
C VAL A 193 -2.81 -21.25 -12.57
N ASP A 194 -2.71 -19.98 -12.94
CA ASP A 194 -2.35 -18.86 -12.06
C ASP A 194 -3.56 -17.95 -11.77
N GLY A 195 -4.77 -18.52 -11.78
CA GLY A 195 -6.03 -17.80 -11.60
C GLY A 195 -6.10 -16.97 -10.32
N TYR A 196 -5.40 -17.41 -9.26
CA TYR A 196 -5.27 -16.65 -8.01
C TYR A 196 -4.84 -15.20 -8.30
N LEU A 197 -3.85 -14.97 -9.17
CA LEU A 197 -3.26 -13.65 -9.45
C LEU A 197 -4.23 -12.60 -10.01
N TYR A 198 -5.45 -12.99 -10.40
CA TYR A 198 -6.45 -12.09 -10.95
C TYR A 198 -7.50 -11.64 -9.93
N GLY A 199 -7.55 -12.25 -8.75
CA GLY A 199 -8.35 -11.78 -7.62
C GLY A 199 -9.84 -11.62 -7.94
N TRP A 200 -10.45 -12.62 -8.59
CA TRP A 200 -11.88 -12.59 -8.95
C TRP A 200 -12.78 -12.40 -7.74
N ASN A 201 -12.46 -13.07 -6.62
CA ASN A 201 -13.20 -12.89 -5.37
C ASN A 201 -13.13 -11.44 -4.89
N PHE A 202 -11.91 -10.89 -4.89
CA PHE A 202 -11.66 -9.56 -4.37
C PHE A 202 -12.40 -8.50 -5.18
N GLN A 203 -12.42 -8.64 -6.52
CA GLN A 203 -13.17 -7.72 -7.37
C GLN A 203 -14.68 -7.86 -7.17
N GLU A 204 -15.23 -9.08 -7.10
CA GLU A 204 -16.66 -9.30 -6.87
C GLU A 204 -17.14 -8.70 -5.53
N GLN A 205 -16.29 -8.76 -4.50
CA GLN A 205 -16.54 -8.13 -3.21
C GLN A 205 -16.53 -6.60 -3.31
N TRP A 206 -15.57 -6.02 -4.03
CA TRP A 206 -15.53 -4.58 -4.29
C TRP A 206 -16.70 -4.08 -5.13
N ASP A 207 -17.10 -4.83 -6.15
CA ASP A 207 -18.24 -4.48 -7.01
C ASP A 207 -19.51 -4.31 -6.17
N ARG A 208 -19.73 -5.21 -5.21
CA ARG A 208 -20.82 -5.09 -4.24
C ARG A 208 -20.65 -3.91 -3.27
N ALA A 209 -19.43 -3.61 -2.83
CA ALA A 209 -19.18 -2.43 -2.02
C ALA A 209 -19.52 -1.13 -2.77
N PHE A 210 -19.24 -1.04 -4.08
CA PHE A 210 -19.67 0.09 -4.92
C PHE A 210 -21.18 0.18 -5.08
N GLU A 211 -21.89 -0.96 -5.17
CA GLU A 211 -23.35 -0.97 -5.21
C GLU A 211 -23.99 -0.45 -3.91
N LEU A 212 -23.37 -0.76 -2.77
CA LEU A 212 -23.89 -0.39 -1.45
C LEU A 212 -23.47 1.01 -0.99
N ASP A 213 -22.37 1.53 -1.53
CA ASP A 213 -21.82 2.87 -1.27
C ASP A 213 -21.76 3.21 0.24
N PRO A 214 -21.05 2.41 1.07
CA PRO A 214 -20.99 2.64 2.50
C PRO A 214 -20.12 3.86 2.86
N GLU A 215 -20.17 4.32 4.11
CA GLU A 215 -19.19 5.30 4.61
C GLU A 215 -17.77 4.69 4.76
N LEU A 216 -17.68 3.39 5.04
CA LEU A 216 -16.43 2.66 5.29
C LEU A 216 -16.43 1.29 4.62
N VAL A 217 -15.31 0.93 4.00
CA VAL A 217 -15.04 -0.44 3.52
C VAL A 217 -13.95 -1.07 4.39
N PHE A 218 -14.26 -2.22 5.00
CA PHE A 218 -13.32 -2.96 5.83
C PHE A 218 -12.69 -4.09 5.01
N VAL A 219 -11.41 -3.97 4.69
CA VAL A 219 -10.69 -4.94 3.85
C VAL A 219 -9.95 -5.97 4.70
N THR A 220 -10.19 -7.25 4.44
CA THR A 220 -9.49 -8.37 5.10
C THR A 220 -8.61 -9.11 4.10
N GLY A 221 -7.27 -9.09 4.24
CA GLY A 221 -6.45 -8.38 5.22
C GLY A 221 -5.02 -8.08 4.72
N TRP A 222 -4.22 -7.31 5.48
CA TRP A 222 -2.91 -6.81 5.03
C TRP A 222 -1.77 -7.83 5.13
N ASN A 223 -1.52 -8.42 6.30
CA ASN A 223 -0.26 -9.13 6.60
C ASN A 223 -0.40 -10.37 7.51
N GLU A 224 -1.39 -11.23 7.28
CA GLU A 224 -1.69 -12.42 8.11
C GLU A 224 -0.80 -13.64 7.77
N PHE A 225 0.52 -13.55 7.92
CA PHE A 225 1.43 -14.62 7.48
C PHE A 225 1.50 -15.89 8.37
N THR A 226 0.67 -16.00 9.40
CA THR A 226 0.72 -17.15 10.32
C THR A 226 -0.34 -18.20 9.96
N ALA A 227 0.12 -19.35 9.44
CA ALA A 227 -0.73 -20.52 9.22
C ALA A 227 -0.68 -21.47 10.43
N GLY A 228 -1.73 -21.44 11.26
CA GLY A 228 -1.90 -22.41 12.35
C GLY A 228 -2.29 -23.80 11.84
N GLN A 229 -1.64 -24.84 12.37
CA GLN A 229 -1.98 -26.24 12.07
C GLN A 229 -2.86 -26.80 13.19
N TRP A 230 -4.08 -27.20 12.85
CA TRP A 230 -5.09 -27.68 13.80
C TRP A 230 -5.48 -29.14 13.56
N LEU A 231 -6.07 -29.75 14.58
CA LEU A 231 -6.43 -31.17 14.65
C LEU A 231 -7.92 -31.31 15.00
N PRO A 232 -8.53 -32.49 14.78
CA PRO A 232 -9.92 -32.78 15.18
C PRO A 232 -10.24 -32.48 16.65
N LYS A 233 -9.29 -32.74 17.55
CA LYS A 233 -9.46 -32.40 18.99
C LYS A 233 -9.58 -30.88 19.27
N HIS A 234 -9.24 -30.03 18.30
CA HIS A 234 -9.40 -28.58 18.37
C HIS A 234 -10.70 -28.10 17.69
N GLY A 235 -11.56 -29.02 17.23
CA GLY A 235 -12.84 -28.70 16.59
C GLY A 235 -12.78 -28.53 15.07
N TRP A 236 -11.66 -28.87 14.42
CA TRP A 236 -11.46 -28.70 12.98
C TRP A 236 -11.48 -30.03 12.21
N THR A 237 -12.00 -30.03 11.00
CA THR A 237 -12.38 -31.28 10.28
C THR A 237 -11.40 -31.73 9.18
N GLY A 238 -10.36 -30.98 8.88
CA GLY A 238 -9.36 -31.34 7.87
C GLY A 238 -8.51 -32.56 8.27
N ASP A 239 -8.18 -33.39 7.27
CA ASP A 239 -7.41 -34.64 7.40
C ASP A 239 -6.15 -34.58 6.50
N PRO A 240 -4.92 -34.78 7.03
CA PRO A 240 -4.57 -35.07 8.42
C PRO A 240 -4.61 -33.86 9.37
N PHE A 241 -4.65 -32.64 8.82
CA PHE A 241 -4.64 -31.40 9.59
C PHE A 241 -5.54 -30.35 8.95
N SER A 242 -5.87 -29.31 9.71
CA SER A 242 -6.60 -28.13 9.24
C SER A 242 -5.72 -26.88 9.26
N PHE A 243 -5.65 -26.20 8.12
CA PHE A 243 -5.08 -24.86 7.99
C PHE A 243 -6.24 -23.89 7.83
N VAL A 244 -6.56 -23.17 8.90
CA VAL A 244 -7.81 -22.39 8.97
C VAL A 244 -7.69 -21.09 8.21
N ASP A 245 -6.68 -20.32 8.58
CA ASP A 245 -6.58 -18.92 8.19
C ASP A 245 -5.83 -18.70 6.89
N GLN A 246 -4.81 -19.52 6.61
CA GLN A 246 -4.05 -19.51 5.36
C GLN A 246 -3.42 -20.89 5.10
N PHE A 247 -3.32 -21.28 3.83
CA PHE A 247 -2.82 -22.60 3.40
C PHE A 247 -1.82 -22.54 2.24
N ASP A 248 -2.15 -21.82 1.16
CA ASP A 248 -1.33 -21.68 -0.05
C ASP A 248 -1.53 -20.30 -0.72
N TRP A 249 -1.04 -20.12 -1.96
CA TRP A 249 -1.19 -18.86 -2.71
C TRP A 249 -2.63 -18.53 -3.12
N GLU A 250 -3.49 -19.54 -3.25
CA GLU A 250 -4.90 -19.38 -3.60
C GLU A 250 -5.75 -19.15 -2.33
N HIS A 251 -5.37 -19.78 -1.22
CA HIS A 251 -6.12 -19.83 0.03
C HIS A 251 -5.40 -19.01 1.10
N SER A 252 -5.46 -17.69 0.93
CA SER A 252 -4.90 -16.70 1.86
C SER A 252 -5.67 -15.38 1.77
N ARG A 253 -5.88 -14.72 2.91
CA ARG A 253 -6.49 -13.39 2.97
C ARG A 253 -5.48 -12.25 2.85
N ASP A 254 -4.20 -12.58 2.75
CA ASP A 254 -3.12 -11.61 2.73
C ASP A 254 -3.05 -10.82 1.42
N ILE A 255 -2.73 -9.52 1.47
CA ILE A 255 -2.52 -8.69 0.27
C ILE A 255 -1.16 -7.98 0.28
N GLU A 256 -0.29 -8.27 1.25
CA GLU A 256 1.07 -7.73 1.27
C GLU A 256 1.86 -8.27 0.06
N PRO A 257 2.66 -7.43 -0.62
CA PRO A 257 3.41 -7.90 -1.76
C PRO A 257 4.34 -9.07 -1.46
N ASN A 258 4.32 -10.06 -2.35
CA ASN A 258 5.00 -11.32 -2.16
C ASN A 258 6.15 -11.49 -3.18
N LYS A 259 7.39 -11.55 -2.67
CA LYS A 259 8.59 -11.80 -3.52
C LYS A 259 8.51 -13.11 -4.30
N GLY A 260 7.83 -14.13 -3.77
CA GLY A 260 7.71 -15.46 -4.36
C GLY A 260 6.92 -15.53 -5.67
N TRP A 261 6.14 -14.50 -6.02
CA TRP A 261 5.40 -14.45 -7.29
C TRP A 261 6.14 -13.68 -8.40
N GLY A 262 7.42 -13.37 -8.18
CA GLY A 262 8.22 -12.64 -9.15
C GLY A 262 7.66 -11.24 -9.40
N ASP A 263 7.54 -10.86 -10.66
CA ASP A 263 6.99 -9.56 -11.06
C ASP A 263 5.50 -9.40 -10.75
N LYS A 264 4.76 -10.47 -10.48
CA LYS A 264 3.34 -10.41 -10.09
C LYS A 264 3.15 -10.29 -8.57
N GLY A 265 4.21 -10.02 -7.82
CA GLY A 265 4.20 -9.99 -6.36
C GLY A 265 3.25 -8.97 -5.73
N ASP A 266 2.89 -7.90 -6.41
CA ASP A 266 2.09 -6.79 -5.89
C ASP A 266 0.64 -6.72 -6.42
N VAL A 267 0.15 -7.75 -7.09
CA VAL A 267 -1.17 -7.72 -7.77
C VAL A 267 -2.32 -7.30 -6.85
N TYR A 268 -2.42 -7.82 -5.62
CA TYR A 268 -3.50 -7.45 -4.71
C TYR A 268 -3.32 -6.07 -4.07
N TYR A 269 -2.07 -5.63 -3.89
CA TYR A 269 -1.81 -4.26 -3.47
C TYR A 269 -2.28 -3.28 -4.55
N LEU A 270 -2.01 -3.55 -5.83
CA LEU A 270 -2.49 -2.73 -6.94
C LEU A 270 -4.03 -2.80 -7.09
N GLN A 271 -4.63 -3.98 -6.91
CA GLN A 271 -6.09 -4.14 -6.94
C GLN A 271 -6.77 -3.37 -5.78
N LEU A 272 -6.16 -3.38 -4.58
CA LEU A 272 -6.60 -2.54 -3.47
C LEU A 272 -6.55 -1.05 -3.85
N ILE A 273 -5.41 -0.59 -4.39
CA ILE A 273 -5.22 0.81 -4.79
C ILE A 273 -6.29 1.25 -5.80
N ASP A 274 -6.50 0.45 -6.85
CA ASP A 274 -7.46 0.77 -7.91
C ASP A 274 -8.87 0.94 -7.33
N ASN A 275 -9.32 -0.04 -6.54
CA ASN A 275 -10.66 0.00 -5.96
C ASN A 275 -10.83 1.09 -4.90
N VAL A 276 -9.84 1.32 -4.02
CA VAL A 276 -9.89 2.42 -3.04
C VAL A 276 -9.96 3.78 -3.75
N ARG A 277 -9.24 3.96 -4.86
CA ARG A 277 -9.29 5.21 -5.63
C ARG A 277 -10.61 5.40 -6.36
N LYS A 278 -11.25 4.34 -6.84
CA LYS A 278 -12.61 4.39 -7.39
C LYS A 278 -13.63 4.74 -6.32
N PHE A 279 -13.53 4.12 -5.14
CA PHE A 279 -14.42 4.34 -4.00
C PHE A 279 -14.34 5.77 -3.47
N LYS A 280 -13.12 6.26 -3.20
CA LYS A 280 -12.91 7.59 -2.60
C LYS A 280 -12.86 8.73 -3.60
N GLY A 281 -12.66 8.40 -4.88
CA GLY A 281 -12.24 9.36 -5.89
C GLY A 281 -10.78 9.82 -5.74
N MET A 282 -10.39 10.67 -6.69
CA MET A 282 -9.05 11.23 -6.80
C MET A 282 -9.14 12.75 -6.96
N SER A 283 -8.22 13.47 -6.30
CA SER A 283 -8.04 14.89 -6.58
C SER A 283 -7.43 15.07 -7.97
N PRO A 284 -7.85 16.09 -8.73
CA PRO A 284 -7.20 16.39 -10.00
C PRO A 284 -5.72 16.73 -9.77
N PRO A 285 -4.83 16.41 -10.74
CA PRO A 285 -3.43 16.81 -10.68
C PRO A 285 -3.28 18.34 -10.58
N GLU A 286 -2.15 18.78 -10.03
CA GLU A 286 -1.79 20.19 -10.05
C GLU A 286 -1.55 20.69 -11.48
N LYS A 287 -1.90 21.95 -11.75
CA LYS A 287 -1.70 22.56 -13.07
C LYS A 287 -0.22 22.82 -13.33
N THR A 288 0.22 22.38 -14.51
CA THR A 288 1.59 22.62 -14.98
C THR A 288 1.86 24.10 -15.17
N SER A 289 3.01 24.57 -14.69
CA SER A 289 3.44 25.97 -14.85
C SER A 289 3.68 26.34 -16.32
N ALA A 290 3.67 27.64 -16.62
CA ALA A 290 4.02 28.14 -17.95
C ALA A 290 5.42 27.67 -18.41
N PRO A 291 5.67 27.62 -19.74
CA PRO A 291 6.97 27.23 -20.28
C PRO A 291 8.12 28.04 -19.66
N LYS A 292 9.21 27.35 -19.32
CA LYS A 292 10.38 27.94 -18.68
C LYS A 292 11.66 27.21 -19.08
N THR A 293 12.59 27.94 -19.68
CA THR A 293 13.95 27.45 -19.95
C THR A 293 14.78 27.45 -18.67
N ILE A 294 15.34 26.30 -18.32
CA ILE A 294 16.27 26.15 -17.19
C ILE A 294 17.72 26.16 -17.70
N GLN A 295 18.60 26.86 -16.98
CA GLN A 295 20.04 26.82 -17.25
C GLN A 295 20.72 25.81 -16.32
N ILE A 296 21.07 24.65 -16.87
CA ILE A 296 21.68 23.54 -16.11
C ILE A 296 22.94 24.00 -15.37
N GLY A 297 22.99 23.71 -14.06
CA GLY A 297 24.09 24.02 -13.15
C GLY A 297 24.12 25.48 -12.67
N LYS A 298 23.02 26.21 -12.82
CA LYS A 298 22.85 27.56 -12.27
C LYS A 298 22.08 27.52 -10.94
N SER A 299 21.45 28.64 -10.55
CA SER A 299 20.75 28.74 -9.28
C SER A 299 19.51 27.85 -9.25
N ALA A 300 19.32 27.08 -8.18
CA ALA A 300 18.13 26.26 -7.96
C ALA A 300 16.85 27.10 -7.82
N GLU A 301 16.97 28.42 -7.54
CA GLU A 301 15.88 29.39 -7.52
C GLU A 301 15.08 29.41 -8.84
N GLN A 302 15.69 28.99 -9.96
CA GLN A 302 14.99 28.81 -11.23
C GLN A 302 13.82 27.83 -11.15
N TRP A 303 13.79 26.93 -10.16
CA TRP A 303 12.76 25.92 -9.98
C TRP A 303 11.64 26.31 -9.01
N GLU A 304 11.73 27.45 -8.31
CA GLU A 304 10.78 27.83 -7.25
C GLU A 304 9.33 27.85 -7.74
N ASN A 305 9.08 28.49 -8.89
CA ASN A 305 7.75 28.64 -9.49
C ASN A 305 7.43 27.56 -10.55
N VAL A 306 8.18 26.46 -10.59
CA VAL A 306 7.90 25.32 -11.49
C VAL A 306 6.94 24.36 -10.81
N LEU A 307 5.84 24.06 -11.51
CA LEU A 307 4.77 23.17 -11.07
C LEU A 307 4.51 22.08 -12.14
N PRO A 308 4.06 20.88 -11.75
CA PRO A 308 3.78 20.43 -10.38
C PRO A 308 5.00 20.22 -9.49
N CYS A 309 4.78 20.28 -8.18
CA CYS A 309 5.77 19.97 -7.16
C CYS A 309 5.56 18.53 -6.65
N TYR A 310 6.26 17.55 -7.22
CA TYR A 310 6.09 16.14 -6.87
C TYR A 310 6.92 15.79 -5.63
N ARG A 311 6.25 15.63 -4.49
CA ARG A 311 6.90 15.29 -3.22
C ARG A 311 6.96 13.77 -3.02
N HIS A 312 8.06 13.29 -2.45
CA HIS A 312 8.26 11.91 -2.00
C HIS A 312 8.60 11.92 -0.51
N TYR A 313 8.30 10.83 0.20
CA TYR A 313 8.54 10.77 1.64
C TYR A 313 10.04 10.74 1.94
N LYS A 314 10.48 11.48 2.97
CA LYS A 314 11.82 11.32 3.53
C LYS A 314 11.94 9.98 4.27
N GLY A 315 13.15 9.51 4.52
CA GLY A 315 13.48 8.43 5.44
C GLY A 315 13.35 7.04 4.83
N ASN A 316 13.52 6.89 3.52
CA ASN A 316 13.32 5.63 2.81
C ASN A 316 14.59 4.79 2.66
N THR A 317 15.75 5.35 3.00
CA THR A 317 17.07 4.77 2.76
C THR A 317 17.75 4.16 3.99
N PHE A 318 17.05 4.10 5.13
CA PHE A 318 17.64 3.52 6.34
C PHE A 318 18.00 2.03 6.16
N PRO A 319 19.14 1.57 6.70
CA PRO A 319 19.49 0.15 6.72
C PRO A 319 18.40 -0.68 7.40
N ARG A 320 18.03 -1.80 6.79
CA ARG A 320 17.10 -2.77 7.37
C ARG A 320 17.88 -4.02 7.76
N ASN A 321 17.72 -4.44 9.01
CA ASN A 321 18.44 -5.55 9.58
C ASN A 321 17.54 -6.20 10.63
N HIS A 322 16.97 -7.36 10.31
CA HIS A 322 15.99 -8.00 11.20
C HIS A 322 16.03 -9.52 11.09
N ARG A 323 15.90 -10.19 12.24
CA ARG A 323 15.76 -11.64 12.30
C ARG A 323 14.38 -12.04 11.76
N GLY A 324 14.34 -12.96 10.81
CA GLY A 324 13.08 -13.52 10.32
C GLY A 324 12.61 -14.68 11.20
N ARG A 325 11.70 -15.50 10.66
CA ARG A 325 11.27 -16.73 11.32
C ARG A 325 12.33 -17.83 11.18
N ASN A 326 12.50 -18.64 12.23
CA ASN A 326 13.49 -19.73 12.29
C ASN A 326 14.94 -19.22 12.11
N ASP A 327 15.63 -19.70 11.07
CA ASP A 327 17.00 -19.41 10.67
C ASP A 327 17.10 -18.33 9.59
N THR A 328 15.97 -17.74 9.19
CA THR A 328 15.97 -16.64 8.21
C THR A 328 16.42 -15.33 8.82
N TYR A 329 17.12 -14.53 8.03
CA TYR A 329 17.64 -13.24 8.45
C TYR A 329 17.63 -12.26 7.27
N TYR A 330 17.09 -11.07 7.48
CA TYR A 330 16.96 -10.05 6.44
C TYR A 330 17.94 -8.91 6.69
N ILE A 331 18.81 -8.63 5.71
CA ILE A 331 19.71 -7.48 5.70
C ILE A 331 19.56 -6.77 4.36
N ASN A 332 19.39 -5.45 4.41
CA ASN A 332 19.40 -4.59 3.26
C ASN A 332 20.00 -3.23 3.63
N ASN A 333 21.17 -2.94 3.05
CA ASN A 333 21.92 -1.70 3.25
C ASN A 333 22.05 -0.91 1.94
N THR A 334 21.10 -1.07 1.02
CA THR A 334 21.17 -0.48 -0.33
C THR A 334 20.64 0.95 -0.39
N GLY A 335 19.94 1.42 0.64
CA GLY A 335 19.51 2.81 0.73
C GLY A 335 20.69 3.77 0.63
N ARG A 336 20.57 4.80 -0.23
CA ARG A 336 21.66 5.73 -0.54
C ARG A 336 21.17 7.17 -0.74
N ASN A 337 20.50 7.46 -1.85
CA ASN A 337 19.96 8.80 -2.11
C ASN A 337 18.46 8.82 -1.76
N ASP A 338 18.10 9.51 -0.67
CA ASP A 338 16.71 9.60 -0.16
C ASP A 338 15.98 10.74 -0.88
N ILE A 339 15.21 10.41 -1.91
CA ILE A 339 14.59 11.39 -2.81
C ILE A 339 13.40 12.04 -2.10
N VAL A 340 13.30 13.36 -2.11
CA VAL A 340 12.22 14.08 -1.41
C VAL A 340 11.37 14.95 -2.34
N LEU A 341 11.92 15.33 -3.49
CA LEU A 341 11.26 16.24 -4.41
C LEU A 341 11.72 16.01 -5.85
N THR A 342 10.79 16.09 -6.79
CA THR A 342 11.10 16.25 -8.22
C THR A 342 10.20 17.28 -8.89
N LYS A 343 10.71 17.92 -9.94
CA LYS A 343 10.01 18.91 -10.75
C LYS A 343 10.37 18.72 -12.22
N VAL A 344 9.43 19.11 -13.09
CA VAL A 344 9.62 19.07 -14.55
C VAL A 344 9.26 20.43 -15.13
N ALA A 345 10.17 20.97 -15.96
CA ALA A 345 9.94 22.17 -16.74
C ALA A 345 10.13 21.87 -18.23
N ARG A 346 9.61 22.74 -19.09
CA ARG A 346 9.73 22.61 -20.53
C ARG A 346 9.81 23.96 -21.21
N ASP A 347 10.46 23.99 -22.37
CA ASP A 347 10.35 25.06 -23.35
C ASP A 347 9.99 24.47 -24.72
N ASP A 348 10.13 25.27 -25.79
CA ASP A 348 9.75 24.85 -27.13
C ASP A 348 10.55 23.65 -27.63
N ARG A 349 11.79 23.46 -27.15
CA ARG A 349 12.72 22.42 -27.67
C ARG A 349 13.11 21.37 -26.64
N SER A 350 13.11 21.72 -25.36
CA SER A 350 13.71 20.90 -24.33
C SER A 350 12.75 20.66 -23.15
N ILE A 351 12.99 19.54 -22.49
CA ILE A 351 12.40 19.21 -21.20
C ILE A 351 13.53 19.13 -20.16
N TYR A 352 13.20 19.54 -18.94
CA TYR A 352 14.13 19.69 -17.83
C TYR A 352 13.59 18.92 -16.64
N PHE A 353 14.41 18.06 -16.07
CA PHE A 353 14.09 17.31 -14.87
C PHE A 353 14.97 17.77 -13.72
N TYR A 354 14.35 17.98 -12.56
CA TYR A 354 15.00 18.28 -11.30
C TYR A 354 14.66 17.19 -10.30
N VAL A 355 15.64 16.69 -9.56
CA VAL A 355 15.43 15.81 -8.42
C VAL A 355 16.30 16.26 -7.26
N GLU A 356 15.74 16.19 -6.07
CA GLU A 356 16.38 16.58 -4.82
C GLU A 356 16.26 15.44 -3.81
N ALA A 357 17.38 15.17 -3.14
CA ALA A 357 17.46 14.26 -2.01
C ALA A 357 17.50 15.03 -0.69
N ASP A 358 17.14 14.36 0.40
CA ASP A 358 17.19 14.92 1.76
C ASP A 358 18.61 15.32 2.17
N GLU A 359 19.59 14.54 1.73
CA GLU A 359 21.01 14.72 2.01
C GLU A 359 21.81 14.84 0.72
N LYS A 360 23.10 15.18 0.87
CA LYS A 360 24.03 15.28 -0.27
C LYS A 360 24.02 14.00 -1.12
N LEU A 361 23.91 14.17 -2.44
CA LEU A 361 23.90 13.05 -3.39
C LEU A 361 25.23 12.29 -3.35
N SER A 362 25.13 10.97 -3.45
CA SER A 362 26.28 10.07 -3.56
C SER A 362 27.07 10.29 -4.87
N PRO A 363 28.28 9.73 -5.01
CA PRO A 363 29.08 9.90 -6.22
C PRO A 363 28.37 9.39 -7.48
N SER A 364 28.33 10.24 -8.51
CA SER A 364 27.73 9.89 -9.81
C SER A 364 28.44 8.78 -10.58
N SER A 365 29.65 8.39 -10.15
CA SER A 365 30.37 7.23 -10.67
C SER A 365 29.82 5.90 -10.17
N ASP A 366 28.97 5.92 -9.14
CA ASP A 366 28.42 4.68 -8.60
C ASP A 366 27.49 4.01 -9.62
N ARG A 367 27.37 2.68 -9.52
CA ARG A 367 26.43 1.91 -10.34
C ARG A 367 24.99 2.29 -10.00
N ASN A 368 24.13 2.27 -11.03
CA ASN A 368 22.68 2.49 -10.93
C ASN A 368 22.34 3.76 -10.13
N TRP A 369 23.09 4.83 -10.39
CA TRP A 369 22.98 6.11 -9.68
C TRP A 369 21.93 7.00 -10.31
N MET A 370 20.93 7.42 -9.50
CA MET A 370 19.90 8.40 -9.87
C MET A 370 19.37 8.21 -11.29
N MET A 371 18.79 7.04 -11.55
CA MET A 371 18.19 6.67 -12.83
C MET A 371 16.83 7.34 -12.99
N LEU A 372 16.62 8.00 -14.13
CA LEU A 372 15.33 8.56 -14.51
C LEU A 372 14.70 7.66 -15.57
N LEU A 373 13.56 7.05 -15.25
CA LEU A 373 12.76 6.26 -16.19
C LEU A 373 11.59 7.11 -16.70
N ILE A 374 11.34 7.07 -18.01
CA ILE A 374 10.32 7.86 -18.68
C ILE A 374 9.51 6.96 -19.60
N ASP A 375 8.20 6.97 -19.37
CA ASP A 375 7.16 6.48 -20.26
C ASP A 375 6.62 7.70 -21.02
N SER A 376 6.92 7.76 -22.31
CA SER A 376 6.75 8.96 -23.12
C SER A 376 5.43 9.01 -23.88
N ASP A 377 4.80 7.86 -24.06
CA ASP A 377 3.54 7.69 -24.79
C ASP A 377 2.38 7.27 -23.87
N ARG A 378 2.67 6.95 -22.60
CA ARG A 378 1.75 6.44 -21.57
C ARG A 378 1.09 5.13 -21.98
N ASP A 379 1.75 4.36 -22.84
CA ASP A 379 1.32 3.05 -23.29
C ASP A 379 2.08 1.96 -22.54
N LYS A 380 1.37 1.22 -21.68
CA LYS A 380 1.99 0.12 -20.91
C LYS A 380 2.38 -1.09 -21.77
N SER A 381 1.99 -1.12 -23.04
CA SER A 381 2.37 -2.16 -24.00
C SER A 381 3.71 -1.90 -24.70
N THR A 382 4.25 -0.69 -24.61
CA THR A 382 5.58 -0.30 -25.11
C THR A 382 6.59 -0.21 -23.97
N GLY A 383 7.87 -0.29 -24.31
CA GLY A 383 8.95 -0.17 -23.33
C GLY A 383 9.02 -1.31 -22.31
N TRP A 384 9.95 -1.22 -21.37
CA TRP A 384 10.01 -2.15 -20.23
C TRP A 384 9.01 -1.67 -19.17
N TYR A 385 7.88 -2.37 -19.01
CA TYR A 385 6.77 -1.95 -18.13
C TYR A 385 6.24 -0.53 -18.42
N GLY A 386 6.20 -0.11 -19.69
CA GLY A 386 5.82 1.24 -20.12
C GLY A 386 7.01 2.20 -20.27
N TYR A 387 8.18 1.90 -19.69
CA TYR A 387 9.31 2.84 -19.78
C TYR A 387 10.03 2.72 -21.12
N ASP A 388 9.82 3.73 -21.97
CA ASP A 388 10.47 3.89 -23.28
C ASP A 388 11.91 4.33 -23.18
N PHE A 389 12.24 5.13 -22.16
CA PHE A 389 13.54 5.75 -22.02
C PHE A 389 14.06 5.64 -20.59
N ILE A 390 15.39 5.55 -20.49
CA ILE A 390 16.11 5.63 -19.23
C ILE A 390 17.31 6.57 -19.37
N ILE A 391 17.55 7.38 -18.35
CA ILE A 391 18.73 8.23 -18.22
C ILE A 391 19.53 7.78 -16.98
N ASN A 392 20.85 7.76 -17.09
CA ASN A 392 21.82 7.37 -16.03
C ASN A 392 21.86 5.89 -15.62
N ARG A 393 21.24 4.97 -16.36
CA ARG A 393 21.50 3.53 -16.15
C ARG A 393 22.98 3.18 -16.38
N GLN A 394 23.57 3.79 -17.41
CA GLN A 394 25.03 3.93 -17.52
C GLN A 394 25.46 5.18 -16.74
N SER A 395 26.43 5.05 -15.85
CA SER A 395 26.92 6.16 -15.04
C SER A 395 27.35 7.34 -15.93
N PRO A 396 26.96 8.58 -15.59
CA PRO A 396 27.26 9.75 -16.40
C PRO A 396 28.77 10.04 -16.49
N GLY A 397 29.21 10.60 -17.62
CA GLY A 397 30.55 11.19 -17.77
C GLY A 397 30.61 12.60 -17.16
N LYS A 398 31.78 13.27 -17.16
CA LYS A 398 32.02 14.53 -16.43
C LYS A 398 30.93 15.64 -16.52
N LYS A 399 30.20 15.74 -17.63
CA LYS A 399 29.08 16.70 -17.84
C LYS A 399 27.95 16.17 -18.72
N LYS A 400 27.97 14.86 -19.02
CA LYS A 400 27.04 14.23 -19.97
C LYS A 400 26.40 13.01 -19.32
N ALA A 401 25.08 13.10 -19.14
CA ALA A 401 24.24 11.97 -18.76
C ALA A 401 23.95 11.12 -20.01
N VAL A 402 23.80 9.81 -19.83
CA VAL A 402 23.56 8.89 -20.95
C VAL A 402 22.06 8.60 -21.02
N MET A 403 21.46 8.87 -22.17
CA MET A 403 20.06 8.54 -22.46
C MET A 403 20.00 7.32 -23.37
N GLU A 404 19.18 6.37 -22.98
CA GLU A 404 18.97 5.11 -23.69
C GLU A 404 17.48 4.91 -23.98
N LYS A 405 17.18 4.32 -25.14
CA LYS A 405 15.84 3.90 -25.54
C LYS A 405 15.67 2.40 -25.29
N ASN A 406 14.49 1.98 -24.85
CA ASN A 406 14.14 0.58 -24.68
C ASN A 406 14.11 -0.14 -26.03
N ILE A 407 14.58 -1.40 -26.05
CA ILE A 407 14.52 -2.28 -27.21
C ILE A 407 13.82 -3.58 -26.83
N GLY A 408 12.72 -3.89 -27.52
CA GLY A 408 12.05 -5.20 -27.42
C GLY A 408 11.22 -5.42 -26.15
N ASN A 409 10.75 -4.34 -25.51
CA ASN A 409 9.84 -4.35 -24.35
C ASN A 409 10.32 -5.22 -23.18
N ARG A 410 11.65 -5.21 -22.96
CA ARG A 410 12.34 -5.96 -21.92
C ARG A 410 13.46 -5.09 -21.34
N TRP A 411 14.16 -5.55 -20.31
CA TRP A 411 15.30 -4.81 -19.75
C TRP A 411 16.51 -4.82 -20.69
N GLU A 412 16.39 -4.13 -21.81
CA GLU A 412 17.39 -3.98 -22.86
C GLU A 412 17.31 -2.55 -23.40
N TRP A 413 18.47 -1.90 -23.44
CA TRP A 413 18.57 -0.45 -23.62
C TRP A 413 19.68 -0.11 -24.61
N GLN A 414 19.38 0.78 -25.55
CA GLN A 414 20.32 1.27 -26.55
C GLN A 414 20.58 2.77 -26.34
N LYS A 415 21.85 3.16 -26.21
CA LYS A 415 22.24 4.58 -26.14
C LYS A 415 21.80 5.31 -27.42
N ILE A 416 21.05 6.40 -27.25
CA ILE A 416 20.58 7.25 -28.36
C ILE A 416 21.12 8.68 -28.29
N ALA A 417 21.46 9.17 -27.09
CA ALA A 417 21.84 10.56 -26.90
C ALA A 417 22.69 10.77 -25.64
N GLU A 418 23.27 11.97 -25.53
CA GLU A 418 23.88 12.47 -24.31
C GLU A 418 23.18 13.75 -23.85
N CYS A 419 22.72 13.75 -22.60
CA CYS A 419 21.99 14.86 -21.99
C CYS A 419 22.95 15.76 -21.20
N SER A 420 22.67 17.06 -21.17
CA SER A 420 23.39 17.96 -20.26
C SER A 420 22.85 17.75 -18.84
N TYR A 421 23.73 17.61 -17.85
CA TYR A 421 23.32 17.49 -16.45
C TYR A 421 24.26 18.28 -15.53
N ALA A 422 23.77 18.59 -14.35
CA ALA A 422 24.56 19.16 -13.26
C ALA A 422 24.14 18.56 -11.93
N VAL A 423 25.11 18.43 -11.02
CA VAL A 423 24.89 18.02 -9.63
C VAL A 423 25.43 19.11 -8.75
N LYS A 424 24.65 19.52 -7.76
CA LYS A 424 25.08 20.45 -6.73
C LYS A 424 24.47 20.01 -5.41
N ASP A 425 25.35 19.66 -4.46
CA ASP A 425 24.98 19.17 -3.14
C ASP A 425 23.95 18.02 -3.18
N ASN A 426 22.69 18.30 -2.89
CA ASN A 426 21.61 17.32 -2.81
C ASN A 426 20.69 17.26 -4.04
N HIS A 427 20.94 18.05 -5.10
CA HIS A 427 20.09 18.05 -6.29
C HIS A 427 20.83 17.76 -7.59
N LEU A 428 20.07 17.17 -8.52
CA LEU A 428 20.45 16.79 -9.88
C LEU A 428 19.49 17.44 -10.87
N GLU A 429 20.05 18.09 -11.88
CA GLU A 429 19.32 18.67 -13.01
C GLU A 429 19.71 17.94 -14.30
N ILE A 430 18.72 17.58 -15.13
CA ILE A 430 18.93 16.97 -16.45
C ILE A 430 18.15 17.75 -17.50
N LYS A 431 18.80 18.06 -18.62
CA LYS A 431 18.18 18.61 -19.84
C LYS A 431 18.24 17.58 -20.96
N THR A 432 17.10 17.27 -21.56
CA THR A 432 17.00 16.50 -22.82
C THR A 432 16.11 17.23 -23.84
N ASP A 433 16.31 16.92 -25.12
CA ASP A 433 15.52 17.49 -26.20
C ASP A 433 14.23 16.70 -26.40
N ARG A 434 13.13 17.41 -26.65
CA ARG A 434 11.80 16.82 -26.87
C ARG A 434 11.79 15.83 -28.02
N ALA A 435 12.61 16.06 -29.05
CA ALA A 435 12.77 15.15 -30.18
C ALA A 435 13.28 13.76 -29.77
N PHE A 436 14.20 13.66 -28.79
CA PHE A 436 14.68 12.35 -28.31
C PHE A 436 13.59 11.55 -27.60
N LEU A 437 12.63 12.24 -26.97
CA LEU A 437 11.46 11.64 -26.33
C LEU A 437 10.29 11.46 -27.30
N LEU A 438 10.46 11.76 -28.60
CA LEU A 438 9.39 11.69 -29.61
C LEU A 438 8.21 12.65 -29.33
N LEU A 439 8.49 13.78 -28.67
CA LEU A 439 7.54 14.83 -28.25
C LEU A 439 7.72 16.15 -29.00
N GLU A 440 8.42 16.15 -30.13
CA GLU A 440 8.52 17.32 -31.02
C GLU A 440 7.13 17.66 -31.58
N ASP A 441 6.75 18.94 -31.52
CA ASP A 441 5.45 19.48 -31.97
C ASP A 441 4.19 18.84 -31.36
N LYS A 442 4.34 18.07 -30.27
CA LYS A 442 3.23 17.46 -29.52
C LYS A 442 3.00 18.15 -28.19
N ASP A 443 1.78 18.10 -27.68
CA ASP A 443 1.58 18.33 -26.25
C ASP A 443 2.34 17.27 -25.43
N ILE A 444 2.83 17.67 -24.26
CA ILE A 444 3.59 16.78 -23.38
C ILE A 444 2.57 16.10 -22.47
N ASP A 445 2.52 14.78 -22.49
CA ASP A 445 1.82 13.95 -21.50
C ASP A 445 2.66 12.71 -21.26
N ILE A 446 3.41 12.71 -20.15
CA ILE A 446 4.39 11.66 -19.84
C ILE A 446 4.21 11.13 -18.43
N GLU A 447 4.65 9.90 -18.23
CA GLU A 447 4.87 9.30 -16.92
C GLU A 447 6.38 9.16 -16.65
N PHE A 448 6.80 9.44 -15.43
CA PHE A 448 8.21 9.30 -15.06
C PHE A 448 8.40 8.91 -13.61
N LYS A 449 9.57 8.35 -13.31
CA LYS A 449 10.03 8.10 -11.95
C LYS A 449 11.54 8.14 -11.84
N TRP A 450 12.00 8.35 -10.61
CA TRP A 450 13.39 8.20 -10.24
C TRP A 450 13.60 6.91 -9.47
N ASN A 451 14.71 6.24 -9.73
CA ASN A 451 15.20 5.13 -8.93
C ASN A 451 16.69 5.30 -8.67
N ASP A 452 17.10 5.08 -7.43
CA ASP A 452 18.50 5.00 -7.04
C ASP A 452 18.82 3.58 -6.56
N ASN A 453 19.97 3.07 -6.98
CA ASN A 453 20.58 1.85 -6.47
C ASN A 453 19.73 0.57 -6.60
N MET A 454 19.06 0.38 -7.73
CA MET A 454 18.52 -0.93 -8.14
C MET A 454 19.61 -2.01 -8.06
N GLN A 455 19.32 -3.20 -7.55
CA GLN A 455 20.26 -4.32 -7.43
C GLN A 455 20.01 -5.40 -8.49
N GLU A 456 18.74 -5.71 -8.77
CA GLU A 456 18.35 -6.78 -9.68
C GLU A 456 17.88 -6.21 -11.02
N ASN A 457 18.77 -6.19 -12.02
CA ASN A 457 18.48 -5.66 -13.36
C ASN A 457 17.17 -6.27 -13.93
N GLY A 458 16.22 -5.41 -14.29
CA GLY A 458 14.97 -5.83 -14.92
C GLY A 458 13.92 -6.41 -13.97
N ASN A 459 14.19 -6.49 -12.67
CA ASN A 459 13.19 -6.86 -11.67
C ASN A 459 12.40 -5.64 -11.22
N ILE A 460 11.15 -5.51 -11.67
CA ILE A 460 10.29 -4.36 -11.32
C ILE A 460 9.97 -4.28 -9.81
N MET A 461 9.98 -5.42 -9.11
CA MET A 461 9.74 -5.46 -7.65
C MET A 461 10.86 -4.81 -6.86
N ASP A 462 12.02 -4.56 -7.49
CA ASP A 462 13.14 -3.89 -6.85
C ASP A 462 12.79 -2.45 -6.41
N PHE A 463 11.79 -1.83 -7.05
CA PHE A 463 11.22 -0.53 -6.68
C PHE A 463 10.59 -0.50 -5.28
N TYR A 464 10.30 -1.66 -4.68
CA TYR A 464 9.83 -1.77 -3.29
C TYR A 464 10.96 -2.07 -2.30
N VAL A 465 12.07 -2.62 -2.79
CA VAL A 465 13.05 -3.31 -1.95
C VAL A 465 14.38 -2.58 -1.89
N ASN A 466 14.92 -2.05 -2.97
CA ASN A 466 16.31 -1.59 -2.98
C ASN A 466 16.45 -0.09 -3.26
N GLY A 467 17.46 0.50 -2.63
CA GLY A 467 17.76 1.92 -2.71
C GLY A 467 16.56 2.79 -2.35
N ASP A 468 16.22 3.73 -3.22
CA ASP A 468 15.00 4.52 -3.14
C ASP A 468 14.35 4.69 -4.52
N THR A 469 13.01 4.78 -4.54
CA THR A 469 12.23 4.97 -5.76
C THR A 469 11.15 6.01 -5.52
N ALA A 470 11.13 7.05 -6.34
CA ALA A 470 10.19 8.17 -6.25
C ALA A 470 9.38 8.31 -7.55
N PRO A 471 8.05 8.08 -7.53
CA PRO A 471 7.27 7.60 -6.39
C PRO A 471 7.48 6.09 -6.14
N GLY A 472 7.08 5.61 -4.98
CA GLY A 472 7.33 4.23 -4.53
C GLY A 472 6.67 3.15 -5.40
N GLY A 473 7.30 1.98 -5.49
CA GLY A 473 6.72 0.82 -6.18
C GLY A 473 6.43 1.08 -7.66
N ARG A 474 5.25 0.64 -8.14
CA ARG A 474 4.79 0.83 -9.52
C ARG A 474 4.14 2.17 -9.83
N PHE A 475 4.03 3.09 -8.87
CA PHE A 475 3.48 4.42 -9.16
C PHE A 475 4.40 5.21 -10.10
N ASN A 476 3.81 6.17 -10.83
CA ASN A 476 4.52 7.16 -11.62
C ASN A 476 4.03 8.57 -11.28
N PHE A 477 4.92 9.55 -11.45
CA PHE A 477 4.51 10.94 -11.56
C PHE A 477 4.01 11.19 -12.99
N VAL A 478 2.94 11.97 -13.14
CA VAL A 478 2.38 12.34 -14.44
C VAL A 478 2.64 13.82 -14.68
N TYR A 479 3.40 14.15 -15.72
CA TYR A 479 3.61 15.52 -16.18
C TYR A 479 2.87 15.76 -17.49
N THR A 480 1.89 16.65 -17.46
CA THR A 480 1.05 16.94 -18.63
C THR A 480 0.89 18.44 -18.87
N THR A 481 0.93 18.86 -20.13
CA THR A 481 0.58 20.23 -20.57
C THR A 481 -0.84 20.33 -21.09
N THR A 482 -1.58 19.22 -21.18
CA THR A 482 -2.99 19.17 -21.57
C THR A 482 -3.85 19.13 -20.31
N GLN A 483 -4.27 20.28 -19.79
CA GLN A 483 -5.18 20.37 -18.65
C GLN A 483 -6.24 21.45 -18.83
#